data_AF-A0A2C4VRI2-F1
#
_entry.id   AF-A0A2C4VRI2-F1
#
_cell.length_a   1.000
_cell.length_b   1.000
_cell.length_c   1.000
_cell.angle_alpha   90.00
_cell.angle_beta   90.00
_cell.angle_gamma   90.00
#
_symmetry.space_group_name_H-M   'P 1'
#
loop_
_entity.id
_entity.type
_entity.pdbx_description
1 polymer ?
#
loop_
_entity_poly.entity_id
_entity_poly.type
_entity_poly.pdbx_seq_one_letter_code
_entity_poly.pdbx_strand_id
1 'polypeptide(L)'
;MIKFVQVMFGKPCKKGDTFQIKFARFVYWSAIVGYFFAVILFGIASLFNTIFIPSLVGSLVFPFIFRLVYYVNLKMNGLEKEGGYKKVQIR
;
A
#
# COMPACT_ATOMS: atom_id res chain seq x y z
N MET A 1 -14.56 -2.28 5.36
CA MET A 1 -13.72 -1.84 4.21
C MET A 1 -12.34 -1.35 4.62
N ILE A 2 -12.21 -0.26 5.41
CA ILE A 2 -10.90 0.33 5.76
C ILE A 2 -9.96 -0.65 6.49
N LYS A 3 -10.48 -1.52 7.39
CA LYS A 3 -9.67 -2.53 8.09
C LYS A 3 -9.04 -3.56 7.13
N PHE A 4 -9.75 -3.98 6.09
CA PHE A 4 -9.23 -4.95 5.11
C PHE A 4 -8.10 -4.35 4.27
N VAL A 5 -8.29 -3.12 3.80
CA VAL A 5 -7.25 -2.35 3.11
C VAL A 5 -6.03 -2.16 4.02
N GLN A 6 -6.23 -1.92 5.31
CA GLN A 6 -5.13 -1.79 6.26
C GLN A 6 -4.39 -3.11 6.54
N VAL A 7 -5.05 -4.25 6.43
CA VAL A 7 -4.40 -5.56 6.55
C VAL A 7 -3.50 -5.81 5.34
N MET A 8 -3.99 -5.51 4.13
CA MET A 8 -3.23 -5.73 2.88
C MET A 8 -2.11 -4.69 2.69
N PHE A 9 -2.41 -3.40 2.80
CA PHE A 9 -1.49 -2.30 2.47
C PHE A 9 -0.76 -1.70 3.68
N GLY A 10 -1.11 -2.13 4.90
CA GLY A 10 -0.60 -1.55 6.14
C GLY A 10 -1.40 -0.34 6.60
N LYS A 11 -0.97 0.33 7.68
CA LYS A 11 -1.66 1.52 8.17
C LYS A 11 -1.14 2.77 7.44
N PRO A 12 -2.02 3.71 7.05
CA PRO A 12 -1.58 4.99 6.51
C PRO A 12 -0.80 5.80 7.57
N CYS A 13 0.08 6.69 7.11
CA CYS A 13 0.71 7.67 7.99
C CYS A 13 -0.34 8.49 8.77
N LYS A 14 -0.02 8.87 10.01
CA LYS A 14 -0.90 9.68 10.88
C LYS A 14 -1.21 11.02 10.22
N LYS A 15 -2.38 11.60 10.53
CA LYS A 15 -2.67 12.99 10.13
C LYS A 15 -1.66 13.92 10.80
N GLY A 16 -1.09 14.82 10.02
CA GLY A 16 -0.17 15.87 10.46
C GLY A 16 -0.11 16.97 9.40
N ASP A 17 0.39 18.13 9.80
CA ASP A 17 0.33 19.33 8.96
C ASP A 17 1.50 19.49 7.99
N THR A 18 2.57 18.70 8.18
CA THR A 18 3.76 18.73 7.32
C THR A 18 3.46 18.20 5.91
N PHE A 19 4.04 18.85 4.89
CA PHE A 19 3.88 18.48 3.48
C PHE A 19 4.22 17.00 3.22
N GLN A 20 5.31 16.50 3.80
CA GLN A 20 5.74 15.10 3.64
C GLN A 20 4.66 14.11 4.13
N ILE A 21 3.97 14.41 5.22
CA ILE A 21 2.88 13.58 5.75
C ILE A 21 1.67 13.61 4.83
N LYS A 22 1.30 14.79 4.32
CA LYS A 22 0.19 14.94 3.35
C LYS A 22 0.49 14.20 2.05
N PHE A 23 1.69 14.35 1.52
CA PHE A 23 2.15 13.66 0.31
C PHE A 23 2.18 12.15 0.51
N ALA A 24 2.76 11.64 1.60
CA ALA A 24 2.79 10.21 1.89
C ALA A 24 1.37 9.61 2.05
N ARG A 25 0.43 10.37 2.63
CA ARG A 25 -0.98 9.94 2.70
C ARG A 25 -1.66 9.97 1.33
N PHE A 26 -1.38 10.98 0.51
CA PHE A 26 -1.89 11.05 -0.86
C PHE A 26 -1.41 9.86 -1.69
N VAL A 27 -0.10 9.57 -1.70
CA VAL A 27 0.46 8.41 -2.40
C VAL A 27 -0.16 7.10 -1.91
N TYR A 28 -0.35 6.96 -0.60
CA TYR A 28 -1.00 5.78 -0.01
C TYR A 28 -2.41 5.54 -0.56
N TRP A 29 -3.27 6.57 -0.55
CA TRP A 29 -4.64 6.43 -1.04
C TRP A 29 -4.69 6.27 -2.56
N SER A 30 -3.86 7.01 -3.31
CA SER A 30 -3.77 6.89 -4.76
C SER A 30 -3.32 5.48 -5.19
N ALA A 31 -2.37 4.88 -4.47
CA ALA A 31 -1.93 3.51 -4.75
C ALA A 31 -3.03 2.47 -4.50
N ILE A 32 -3.84 2.65 -3.46
CA ILE A 32 -5.00 1.77 -3.20
C ILE A 32 -6.03 1.89 -4.32
N VAL A 33 -6.39 3.13 -4.70
CA VAL A 33 -7.36 3.37 -5.79
C VAL A 33 -6.83 2.78 -7.10
N GLY A 34 -5.56 3.03 -7.42
CA GLY A 34 -4.91 2.48 -8.60
C GLY A 34 -4.87 0.95 -8.61
N TYR A 35 -4.62 0.32 -7.46
CA TYR A 35 -4.66 -1.13 -7.32
C TYR A 35 -6.05 -1.70 -7.63
N PHE A 36 -7.10 -1.18 -6.98
CA PHE A 36 -8.46 -1.67 -7.23
C PHE A 36 -8.88 -1.46 -8.68
N PHE A 37 -8.53 -0.31 -9.26
CA PHE A 37 -8.78 -0.03 -10.66
C PHE A 37 -8.07 -1.03 -11.58
N ALA A 38 -6.79 -1.31 -11.34
CA ALA A 38 -6.02 -2.28 -12.12
C ALA A 38 -6.55 -3.72 -11.99
N VAL A 39 -6.93 -4.15 -10.77
CA VAL A 39 -7.51 -5.48 -10.53
C VAL A 39 -8.83 -5.63 -11.27
N ILE A 40 -9.70 -4.61 -11.25
CA ILE A 40 -10.96 -4.63 -12.00
C ILE A 40 -10.68 -4.70 -13.51
N LEU A 41 -9.73 -3.90 -14.01
CA LEU A 41 -9.32 -3.89 -15.42
C LEU A 41 -8.79 -5.26 -15.87
N PHE A 42 -7.86 -5.85 -15.12
CA PHE A 42 -7.33 -7.18 -15.42
C PHE A 42 -8.40 -8.26 -15.27
N GLY A 43 -9.29 -8.13 -14.28
CA GLY A 43 -10.46 -8.98 -14.11
C GLY A 43 -11.32 -9.02 -15.37
N ILE A 44 -11.73 -7.85 -15.85
CA ILE A 44 -12.51 -7.73 -17.09
C ILE A 44 -11.71 -8.25 -18.29
N ALA A 45 -10.46 -7.84 -18.45
CA ALA A 45 -9.61 -8.25 -19.57
C ALA A 45 -9.37 -9.77 -19.62
N SER A 46 -9.31 -10.42 -18.46
CA SER A 46 -9.16 -11.89 -18.36
C SER A 46 -10.34 -12.67 -18.91
N LEU A 47 -11.54 -12.07 -18.95
CA LEU A 47 -12.72 -12.67 -19.58
C LEU A 47 -12.60 -12.71 -21.10
N PHE A 48 -11.82 -11.78 -21.68
CA PHE A 48 -11.60 -11.69 -23.12
C PHE A 48 -10.34 -12.43 -23.57
N ASN A 49 -9.32 -12.55 -22.71
CA ASN A 49 -8.08 -13.26 -23.03
C ASN A 49 -7.37 -13.80 -21.77
N THR A 50 -7.01 -15.09 -21.79
CA THR A 50 -6.32 -15.79 -20.70
C THR A 50 -4.90 -15.28 -20.42
N ILE A 51 -4.29 -14.54 -21.36
CA ILE A 51 -2.99 -13.86 -21.17
C ILE A 51 -2.97 -12.89 -19.98
N PHE A 52 -4.13 -12.37 -19.55
CA PHE A 52 -4.22 -11.46 -18.41
C PHE A 52 -4.28 -12.18 -17.05
N ILE A 53 -4.43 -13.51 -17.02
CA ILE A 53 -4.49 -14.30 -15.77
C ILE A 53 -3.17 -14.18 -14.96
N PRO A 54 -1.96 -14.30 -15.56
CA PRO A 54 -0.71 -14.05 -14.83
C PRO A 54 -0.62 -12.64 -14.23
N SER A 55 -1.13 -11.62 -14.92
CA SER A 55 -1.15 -10.23 -14.43
C SER A 55 -2.08 -10.07 -13.23
N LEU A 56 -3.23 -10.77 -13.23
CA LEU A 56 -4.12 -10.88 -12.07
C LEU A 56 -3.43 -11.54 -10.88
N VAL A 57 -2.72 -12.65 -11.10
CA VAL A 57 -1.96 -13.32 -10.03
C VAL A 57 -0.85 -12.42 -9.51
N GLY A 58 -0.11 -11.75 -10.40
CA GLY A 58 0.93 -10.79 -10.03
C GLY A 58 0.39 -9.60 -9.22
N SER A 59 -0.83 -9.15 -9.50
CA SER A 59 -1.48 -8.08 -8.74
C SER A 59 -1.66 -8.45 -7.26
N LEU A 60 -1.85 -9.72 -6.91
CA LEU A 60 -1.99 -10.16 -5.51
C LEU A 60 -0.72 -9.91 -4.67
N VAL A 61 0.45 -9.83 -5.31
CA VAL A 61 1.74 -9.56 -4.65
C VAL A 61 1.96 -8.06 -4.42
N PHE A 62 1.28 -7.20 -5.20
CA PHE A 62 1.45 -5.75 -5.14
C PHE A 62 1.20 -5.15 -3.74
N PRO A 63 0.14 -5.51 -2.98
CA PRO A 63 -0.07 -4.97 -1.64
C PRO A 63 1.09 -5.22 -0.69
N PHE A 64 1.72 -6.40 -0.79
CA PHE A 64 2.88 -6.76 0.04
C PHE A 64 4.12 -5.94 -0.31
N ILE A 65 4.42 -5.80 -1.60
CA ILE A 65 5.55 -4.98 -2.09
C ILE A 65 5.32 -3.51 -1.71
N PHE A 66 4.12 -2.99 -1.98
CA PHE A 66 3.76 -1.62 -1.66
C PHE A 66 3.92 -1.35 -0.16
N ARG A 67 3.43 -2.25 0.70
CA ARG A 67 3.56 -2.12 2.15
C ARG A 67 5.02 -2.01 2.58
N LEU A 68 5.91 -2.81 1.99
CA LEU A 68 7.34 -2.79 2.30
C LEU A 68 7.98 -1.48 1.83
N VAL A 69 7.76 -1.09 0.57
CA VAL A 69 8.31 0.15 0.00
C VAL A 69 7.80 1.38 0.75
N TYR A 70 6.50 1.43 1.04
CA TYR A 70 5.88 2.52 1.79
C TYR A 70 6.47 2.62 3.20
N TYR A 71 6.66 1.48 3.87
CA TYR A 71 7.27 1.45 5.20
C TYR A 71 8.73 1.92 5.20
N VAL A 72 9.55 1.44 4.26
CA VAL A 72 10.95 1.88 4.12
C VAL A 72 11.00 3.38 3.84
N ASN A 73 10.12 3.89 2.98
CA ASN A 73 10.07 5.32 2.66
C ASN A 73 9.69 6.17 3.89
N LEU A 74 8.74 5.71 4.71
CA LEU A 74 8.38 6.37 5.97
C LEU A 74 9.55 6.36 6.98
N LYS A 75 10.26 5.24 7.07
CA LYS A 75 11.43 5.08 7.96
C LYS A 75 12.59 5.98 7.56
N MET A 76 12.93 6.03 6.27
CA MET A 76 14.00 6.89 5.75
C MET A 76 13.73 8.37 5.97
N ASN A 77 12.46 8.79 5.90
CA ASN A 77 12.07 10.18 6.14
C ASN A 77 11.84 10.53 7.62
N GLY A 78 12.09 9.59 8.56
CA GLY A 78 11.88 9.83 9.99
C GLY A 78 10.40 10.07 10.38
N LEU A 79 9.47 9.73 9.47
CA LEU A 79 8.02 9.87 9.66
C LEU A 79 7.41 8.69 10.43
N GLU A 80 8.25 7.75 10.87
CA GLU A 80 7.92 6.73 11.87
C GLU A 80 7.70 7.36 13.25
N LYS A 81 6.62 8.11 13.44
CA LYS A 81 6.15 8.44 14.81
C LYS A 81 4.81 7.79 15.12
N GLU A 82 4.93 6.71 15.88
CA GLU A 82 4.02 6.25 16.95
C GLU A 82 2.69 5.64 16.51
N GLY A 83 2.76 4.63 15.64
CA GLY A 83 1.63 3.80 15.25
C GLY A 83 1.72 2.32 15.64
N GLY A 84 2.40 2.00 16.74
CA GLY A 84 2.28 0.68 17.38
C GLY A 84 3.11 -0.46 16.78
N TYR A 85 4.41 -0.26 16.59
CA TYR A 85 5.36 -1.37 16.66
C TYR A 85 6.42 -0.99 17.68
N LYS A 86 6.38 -1.69 18.82
CA LYS A 86 7.39 -1.64 19.88
C LYS A 86 8.76 -1.71 19.20
N LYS A 87 9.63 -0.73 19.46
CA LYS A 87 11.06 -0.88 19.20
C LYS A 87 11.47 -2.23 19.80
N VAL A 88 11.85 -3.19 18.98
CA VAL A 88 12.68 -4.30 19.46
C VAL A 88 14.02 -3.66 19.77
N GLN A 89 14.19 -3.23 21.02
CA GLN A 89 15.49 -2.92 21.58
C GLN A 89 16.23 -4.26 21.65
N ILE A 90 17.15 -4.47 20.70
CA ILE A 90 18.22 -5.43 20.88
C ILE A 90 19.21 -4.72 21.81
N ARG A 91 19.27 -5.19 23.05
CA ARG A 91 20.22 -4.76 24.08
C ARG A 91 21.58 -5.38 23.77
#